data_AF-A0A495L3H0-F1
#
_entry.id   AF-A0A495L3H0-F1
#
_cell.length_a   1.000
_cell.length_b   1.000
_cell.length_c   1.000
_cell.angle_alpha   90.00
_cell.angle_beta   90.00
_cell.angle_gamma   90.00
#
_symmetry.space_group_name_H-M   'P 1'
#
loop_
_entity.id
_entity.type
_entity.pdbx_description
1 polymer ?
#
loop_
_entity_poly.entity_id
_entity_poly.type
_entity_poly.pdbx_seq_one_letter_code
_entity_poly.pdbx_strand_id
1 'polypeptide(L)'
;MTERIFSVVHDCLDWARALDPPLAPDPDALLFLLTAHLDAGSPDPMDWSVGDVDDIARTVRGWTGASGDLRPTWLNWCDFLVETGQLVCTESPRRLRAAIASVDPEADGPPHSPAPVEEGAFPLLHRLGVGQDGEPEPIRPVLRTRAGDLDAAARSCAVLADAARLTVWADHGRDLDPDRDDDALTAADTEEAAAALDLDPARVRELFAIARDAGLLRTTYTRVLPGPTARAWADGEPGAVAEAWAGGLLAMTRLRGMTAFLILTDLFVCGDLRTPADVVDAYGPGVVLGGREADPEQQVRRVLDTLAELGAVAVEGPGYRTTPLGDHFMVGRLRHSGAHVPLTPTVGAMSADEALTLLEEGRPVDTDTLLERWTAARETATAARRLWEACADPDDWRRRNRVAAHLAGLEADLSPMLSLYTQHPVLGGWARRLLGAAPGPPTSHQAAWAVLDDYALLLDAGLALPAGDGDRYAPHAHDFAQAMWLTGHPVADAVLARCAAGELGEEVAGAARSVLEHQLVGQQVDAG
;
A
#
# COMPACT_ATOMS: atom_id res chain seq x y z
N MET A 1 16.07 10.95 13.48
CA MET A 1 15.92 9.78 14.38
C MET A 1 16.69 9.98 15.68
N THR A 2 18.00 10.27 15.62
CA THR A 2 18.83 10.56 16.80
C THR A 2 18.30 11.71 17.66
N GLU A 3 17.79 12.79 17.06
CA GLU A 3 17.13 13.90 17.80
C GLU A 3 15.89 13.46 18.59
N ARG A 4 15.13 12.47 18.08
CA ARG A 4 13.94 11.93 18.75
C ARG A 4 14.34 11.11 19.97
N ILE A 5 15.38 10.27 19.85
CA ILE A 5 15.93 9.51 20.99
C ILE A 5 16.40 10.48 22.09
N PHE A 6 17.13 11.53 21.75
CA PHE A 6 17.58 12.52 22.75
C PHE A 6 16.42 13.24 23.46
N SER A 7 15.37 13.60 22.72
CA SER A 7 14.17 14.21 23.31
C SER A 7 13.53 13.27 24.33
N VAL A 8 13.32 12.01 23.95
CA VAL A 8 12.64 11.00 24.78
C VAL A 8 13.47 10.64 26.01
N VAL A 9 14.80 10.57 25.90
CA VAL A 9 15.69 10.43 27.05
C VAL A 9 15.50 11.59 28.01
N HIS A 10 15.44 12.83 27.52
CA HIS A 10 15.23 14.00 28.36
C HIS A 10 13.90 13.95 29.12
N ASP A 11 12.81 13.61 28.41
CA ASP A 11 11.48 13.49 29.00
C ASP A 11 11.43 12.43 30.11
N CYS A 12 12.08 11.28 29.89
CA CYS A 12 12.19 10.23 30.91
C CYS A 12 12.98 10.70 32.15
N LEU A 13 14.08 11.42 31.94
CA LEU A 13 14.90 11.94 33.04
C LEU A 13 14.14 13.01 33.85
N ASP A 14 13.37 13.85 33.19
CA ASP A 14 12.57 14.89 33.85
C ASP A 14 11.38 14.29 34.61
N TRP A 15 10.70 13.29 34.05
CA TRP A 15 9.70 12.50 34.77
C TRP A 15 10.30 11.84 36.01
N ALA A 16 11.44 11.16 35.88
CA ALA A 16 12.09 10.47 36.99
C ALA A 16 12.46 11.41 38.16
N ARG A 17 12.87 12.64 37.85
CA ARG A 17 13.16 13.69 38.86
C ARG A 17 11.92 14.23 39.56
N ALA A 18 10.76 14.18 38.91
CA ALA A 18 9.50 14.69 39.44
C ALA A 18 8.80 13.72 40.41
N LEU A 19 9.25 12.46 40.50
CA LEU A 19 8.71 11.44 41.41
C LEU A 19 9.13 11.67 42.87
N ASP A 20 8.35 11.12 43.80
CA ASP A 20 8.66 11.11 45.23
C ASP A 20 8.64 9.66 45.78
N PRO A 21 9.80 9.04 46.09
CA PRO A 21 11.15 9.60 45.94
C PRO A 21 11.62 9.67 44.47
N PRO A 22 12.53 10.61 44.12
CA PRO A 22 13.06 10.71 42.76
C PRO A 22 13.80 9.44 42.33
N LEU A 23 13.63 9.04 41.07
CA LEU A 23 14.42 7.99 40.43
C LEU A 23 15.61 8.61 39.68
N ALA A 24 16.71 7.86 39.59
CA ALA A 24 17.91 8.26 38.86
C ALA A 24 18.30 7.17 37.84
N PRO A 25 17.51 6.99 36.76
CA PRO A 25 17.93 6.12 35.66
C PRO A 25 19.25 6.64 35.05
N ASP A 26 20.11 5.71 34.65
CA ASP A 26 21.40 6.06 34.04
C ASP A 26 21.17 6.54 32.59
N PRO A 27 21.52 7.80 32.26
CA PRO A 27 21.30 8.35 30.92
C PRO A 27 22.05 7.61 29.82
N ASP A 28 23.26 7.11 30.10
CA ASP A 28 24.09 6.42 29.11
C ASP A 28 23.52 5.03 28.83
N ALA A 29 23.07 4.33 29.88
CA ALA A 29 22.34 3.08 29.78
C ALA A 29 21.02 3.22 29.01
N LEU A 30 20.25 4.29 29.24
CA LEU A 30 18.99 4.54 28.53
C LEU A 30 19.22 4.85 27.05
N LEU A 31 20.20 5.72 26.75
CA LEU A 31 20.58 6.03 25.37
C LEU A 31 21.02 4.76 24.63
N PHE A 32 21.78 3.90 25.30
CA PHE A 32 22.20 2.60 24.75
C PHE A 32 21.01 1.69 24.44
N LEU A 33 20.08 1.50 25.39
CA LEU A 33 18.89 0.67 25.19
C LEU A 33 18.06 1.14 23.98
N LEU A 34 17.81 2.44 23.87
CA LEU A 34 17.03 3.01 22.77
C LEU A 34 17.76 2.89 21.42
N THR A 35 19.08 3.01 21.43
CA THR A 35 19.89 2.81 20.21
C THR A 35 19.91 1.35 19.79
N ALA A 36 20.06 0.42 20.75
CA ALA A 36 20.01 -1.01 20.47
C ALA A 36 18.64 -1.46 19.96
N HIS A 37 17.56 -0.88 20.49
CA HIS A 37 16.20 -1.11 20.00
C HIS A 37 16.01 -0.61 18.56
N LEU A 38 16.56 0.56 18.25
CA LEU A 38 16.58 1.11 16.90
C LEU A 38 17.39 0.23 15.92
N ASP A 39 18.58 -0.21 16.33
CA ASP A 39 19.46 -1.07 15.55
C ASP A 39 18.86 -2.47 15.31
N ALA A 40 18.00 -2.93 16.24
CA ALA A 40 17.20 -4.14 16.07
C ALA A 40 16.05 -3.98 15.06
N GLY A 41 15.84 -2.78 14.51
CA GLY A 41 14.88 -2.49 13.45
C GLY A 41 13.59 -1.83 13.91
N SER A 42 13.45 -1.48 15.20
CA SER A 42 12.27 -0.74 15.66
C SER A 42 12.30 0.71 15.15
N PRO A 43 11.24 1.19 14.47
CA PRO A 43 11.19 2.54 13.93
C PRO A 43 10.82 3.61 14.98
N ASP A 44 10.33 3.22 16.16
CA ASP A 44 9.86 4.12 17.20
C ASP A 44 10.42 3.75 18.58
N PRO A 45 11.12 4.65 19.29
CA PRO A 45 11.64 4.37 20.63
C PRO A 45 10.58 3.98 21.67
N MET A 46 9.31 4.21 21.39
CA MET A 46 8.20 3.94 22.31
C MET A 46 7.52 2.58 22.09
N ASP A 47 7.91 1.83 21.06
CA ASP A 47 7.25 0.59 20.63
C ASP A 47 7.99 -0.65 21.14
N TRP A 48 7.77 -0.97 22.42
CA TRP A 48 8.43 -2.10 23.08
C TRP A 48 7.52 -3.32 23.22
N SER A 49 7.96 -4.45 22.68
CA SER A 49 7.35 -5.78 22.87
C SER A 49 8.23 -6.69 23.75
N VAL A 50 7.66 -7.81 24.21
CA VAL A 50 8.45 -8.86 24.88
C VAL A 50 9.52 -9.44 23.95
N GLY A 51 9.27 -9.48 22.64
CA GLY A 51 10.26 -9.91 21.65
C GLY A 51 11.47 -8.98 21.59
N ASP A 52 11.24 -7.66 21.63
CA ASP A 52 12.33 -6.67 21.69
C ASP A 52 13.17 -6.83 22.96
N VAL A 53 12.53 -7.19 24.08
CA VAL A 53 13.23 -7.47 25.32
C VAL A 53 14.21 -8.63 25.15
N ASP A 54 13.77 -9.73 24.55
CA ASP A 54 14.64 -10.87 24.28
C ASP A 54 15.75 -10.51 23.30
N ASP A 55 15.44 -9.75 22.25
CA ASP A 55 16.38 -9.36 21.19
C ASP A 55 17.47 -8.41 21.68
N ILE A 56 17.08 -7.41 22.47
CA ILE A 56 18.02 -6.46 23.08
C ILE A 56 18.83 -7.16 24.15
N ALA A 57 18.22 -8.03 24.97
CA ALA A 57 18.96 -8.86 25.92
C ALA A 57 20.04 -9.70 25.21
N ARG A 58 19.75 -10.26 24.02
CA ARG A 58 20.76 -10.95 23.18
C ARG A 58 21.89 -10.01 22.77
N THR A 59 21.57 -8.80 22.31
CA THR A 59 22.55 -7.81 21.84
C THR A 59 23.45 -7.29 22.98
N VAL A 60 22.86 -7.03 24.15
CA VAL A 60 23.56 -6.51 25.34
C VAL A 60 24.57 -7.53 25.88
N ARG A 61 24.24 -8.84 25.90
CA ARG A 61 25.14 -9.91 26.39
C ARG A 61 26.47 -10.00 25.63
N GLY A 62 26.52 -9.56 24.38
CA GLY A 62 27.74 -9.56 23.56
C GLY A 62 28.68 -8.39 23.84
N TRP A 63 28.29 -7.43 24.69
CA TRP A 63 28.96 -6.14 24.81
C TRP A 63 29.73 -5.99 26.13
N THR A 64 31.04 -5.75 26.04
CA THR A 64 31.96 -5.66 27.19
C THR A 64 32.09 -4.26 27.80
N GLY A 65 31.28 -3.30 27.32
CA GLY A 65 31.42 -1.87 27.63
C GLY A 65 30.29 -1.22 28.41
N ALA A 66 29.25 -1.95 28.82
CA ALA A 66 28.13 -1.36 29.55
C ALA A 66 28.54 -1.05 31.00
N SER A 67 28.84 0.21 31.28
CA SER A 67 29.11 0.71 32.63
C SER A 67 27.80 1.16 33.30
N GLY A 68 26.98 0.22 33.79
CA GLY A 68 25.78 0.55 34.56
C GLY A 68 24.80 -0.61 34.73
N ASP A 69 23.97 -0.54 35.78
CA ASP A 69 22.86 -1.45 36.02
C ASP A 69 21.76 -1.22 34.96
N LEU A 70 21.84 -1.91 33.82
CA LEU A 70 20.92 -1.76 32.69
C LEU A 70 19.47 -2.12 33.03
N ARG A 71 19.26 -3.17 33.85
CA ARG A 71 17.91 -3.66 34.19
C ARG A 71 17.09 -2.61 34.96
N PRO A 72 17.57 -1.98 36.06
CA PRO A 72 16.88 -0.87 36.71
C PRO A 72 16.54 0.30 35.77
N THR A 73 17.46 0.70 34.91
CA THR A 73 17.22 1.78 33.93
C THR A 73 16.12 1.39 32.95
N TRP A 74 16.11 0.15 32.47
CA TRP A 74 15.08 -0.37 31.57
C TRP A 74 13.71 -0.49 32.25
N LEU A 75 13.67 -0.92 33.52
CA LEU A 75 12.43 -0.95 34.30
C LEU A 75 11.86 0.46 34.51
N ASN A 76 12.71 1.45 34.81
CA ASN A 76 12.30 2.85 34.94
C ASN A 76 11.79 3.41 33.60
N TRP A 77 12.42 3.04 32.49
CA TRP A 77 11.95 3.38 31.16
C TRP A 77 10.57 2.78 30.86
N CYS A 78 10.36 1.50 31.19
CA CYS A 78 9.05 0.88 31.07
C CYS A 78 8.00 1.57 31.96
N ASP A 79 8.35 1.94 33.20
CA ASP A 79 7.45 2.65 34.12
C ASP A 79 7.06 4.02 33.55
N PHE A 80 8.03 4.77 33.01
CA PHE A 80 7.80 6.05 32.32
C PHE A 80 6.79 5.89 31.19
N LEU A 81 6.99 4.92 30.29
CA LEU A 81 6.08 4.66 29.16
C LEU A 81 4.64 4.38 29.61
N VAL A 82 4.49 3.60 30.68
CA VAL A 82 3.19 3.17 31.19
C VAL A 82 2.46 4.32 31.90
N GLU A 83 3.16 5.06 32.76
CA GLU A 83 2.58 6.18 33.51
C GLU A 83 2.17 7.34 32.60
N THR A 84 3.04 7.69 31.65
CA THR A 84 2.77 8.78 30.68
C THR A 84 1.80 8.35 29.57
N GLY A 85 1.51 7.05 29.47
CA GLY A 85 0.65 6.48 28.43
C GLY A 85 1.26 6.58 27.03
N GLN A 86 2.59 6.53 26.96
CA GLN A 86 3.35 6.60 25.72
C GLN A 86 3.79 5.22 25.20
N LEU A 87 3.53 4.11 25.91
CA LEU A 87 3.74 2.77 25.35
C LEU A 87 2.84 2.58 24.12
N VAL A 88 3.46 2.46 22.94
CA VAL A 88 2.75 2.34 21.64
C VAL A 88 2.34 0.89 21.36
N CYS A 89 3.15 -0.07 21.79
CA CYS A 89 2.89 -1.49 21.59
C CYS A 89 1.61 -1.92 22.33
N THR A 90 0.88 -2.87 21.75
CA THR A 90 -0.34 -3.46 22.36
C THR A 90 -0.02 -4.54 23.41
N GLU A 91 1.27 -4.74 23.71
CA GLU A 91 1.76 -5.67 24.72
C GLU A 91 1.28 -5.28 26.13
N SER A 92 1.07 -6.29 27.00
CA SER A 92 0.70 -6.02 28.39
C SER A 92 1.88 -5.36 29.13
N PRO A 93 1.67 -4.19 29.79
CA PRO A 93 2.67 -3.59 30.66
C PRO A 93 3.20 -4.53 31.74
N ARG A 94 2.34 -5.38 32.31
CA ARG A 94 2.72 -6.37 33.33
C ARG A 94 3.66 -7.41 32.73
N ARG A 95 3.34 -7.93 31.53
CA ARG A 95 4.17 -8.91 30.82
C ARG A 95 5.51 -8.31 30.38
N LEU A 96 5.50 -7.10 29.82
CA LEU A 96 6.71 -6.40 29.40
C LEU A 96 7.64 -6.17 30.60
N ARG A 97 7.10 -5.64 31.71
CA ARG A 97 7.88 -5.42 32.94
C ARG A 97 8.41 -6.73 33.52
N ALA A 98 7.62 -7.80 33.53
CA ALA A 98 8.04 -9.12 33.99
C ALA A 98 9.16 -9.70 33.10
N ALA A 99 9.06 -9.55 31.78
CA ALA A 99 10.10 -9.96 30.84
C ALA A 99 11.42 -9.23 31.15
N ILE A 100 11.40 -7.90 31.26
CA ILE A 100 12.58 -7.09 31.60
C ILE A 100 13.17 -7.52 32.96
N ALA A 101 12.32 -7.76 33.96
CA ALA A 101 12.76 -8.21 35.28
C ALA A 101 13.41 -9.60 35.26
N SER A 102 12.97 -10.47 34.35
CA SER A 102 13.51 -11.82 34.17
C SER A 102 14.78 -11.89 33.33
N VAL A 103 15.06 -10.86 32.52
CA VAL A 103 16.29 -10.79 31.73
C VAL A 103 17.48 -10.72 32.67
N ASP A 104 18.36 -11.71 32.59
CA ASP A 104 19.72 -11.64 33.11
C ASP A 104 20.67 -11.14 31.99
N PRO A 105 21.06 -9.85 32.02
CA PRO A 105 22.03 -9.32 31.07
C PRO A 105 23.46 -9.81 31.34
N GLU A 106 23.72 -10.47 32.49
CA GLU A 106 25.05 -10.96 32.91
C GLU A 106 25.22 -12.49 32.80
N ALA A 107 24.18 -13.24 32.44
CA ALA A 107 24.25 -14.70 32.35
C ALA A 107 24.91 -15.20 31.05
N ASP A 108 25.97 -16.02 31.20
CA ASP A 108 26.58 -16.82 30.13
C ASP A 108 25.61 -17.91 29.66
N GLY A 109 24.91 -17.66 28.56
CA GLY A 109 24.04 -18.62 27.88
C GLY A 109 24.54 -18.94 26.47
N PRO A 110 24.43 -20.20 25.99
CA PRO A 110 24.83 -20.54 24.63
C PRO A 110 23.95 -19.77 23.62
N PRO A 111 24.52 -19.30 22.49
CA PRO A 111 23.74 -18.65 21.45
C PRO A 111 22.67 -19.61 20.94
N HIS A 112 21.40 -19.19 21.01
CA HIS A 112 20.29 -19.94 20.42
C HIS A 112 20.28 -19.74 18.90
N SER A 113 20.19 -20.86 18.16
CA SER A 113 19.94 -20.84 16.73
C SER A 113 18.54 -20.27 16.46
N PRO A 114 18.38 -19.42 15.43
CA PRO A 114 17.05 -18.94 15.02
C PRO A 114 16.14 -20.14 14.76
N ALA A 115 14.89 -20.04 15.21
CA ALA A 115 13.87 -21.03 14.88
C ALA A 115 13.78 -21.15 13.35
N PRO A 116 13.71 -22.38 12.79
CA PRO A 116 13.51 -22.53 11.36
C PRO A 116 12.19 -21.86 10.97
N VAL A 117 12.25 -20.94 10.01
CA VAL A 117 11.09 -20.36 9.36
C VAL A 117 10.28 -21.52 8.78
N GLU A 118 8.98 -21.58 9.06
CA GLU A 118 8.11 -22.63 8.51
C GLU A 118 8.17 -22.61 6.98
N GLU A 119 8.44 -23.77 6.37
CA GLU A 119 8.70 -23.90 4.93
C GLU A 119 7.57 -23.34 4.03
N GLY A 120 6.35 -23.25 4.54
CA GLY A 120 5.19 -22.71 3.83
C GLY A 120 5.20 -21.19 3.61
N ALA A 121 5.98 -20.43 4.39
CA ALA A 121 6.05 -18.97 4.26
C ALA A 121 7.10 -18.50 3.24
N PHE A 122 7.98 -19.38 2.76
CA PHE A 122 9.10 -19.02 1.90
C PHE A 122 8.73 -18.31 0.59
N PRO A 123 7.65 -18.66 -0.15
CA PRO A 123 7.30 -17.95 -1.38
C PRO A 123 6.92 -16.48 -1.16
N LEU A 124 6.19 -16.20 -0.07
CA LEU A 124 5.80 -14.84 0.31
C LEU A 124 7.00 -14.06 0.87
N LEU A 125 7.79 -14.70 1.72
CA LEU A 125 9.02 -14.13 2.27
C LEU A 125 10.03 -13.81 1.16
N HIS A 126 10.17 -14.66 0.15
CA HIS A 126 11.03 -14.42 -1.01
C HIS A 126 10.55 -13.21 -1.84
N ARG A 127 9.22 -13.07 -2.04
CA ARG A 127 8.65 -11.87 -2.67
C ARG A 127 8.85 -10.60 -1.85
N LEU A 128 8.82 -10.71 -0.52
CA LEU A 128 9.14 -9.62 0.41
C LEU A 128 10.65 -9.43 0.64
N GLY A 129 11.53 -10.14 -0.08
CA GLY A 129 13.00 -9.98 0.01
C GLY A 129 13.66 -10.64 1.23
N VAL A 130 12.98 -11.54 1.93
CA VAL A 130 13.44 -12.27 3.13
C VAL A 130 14.06 -13.64 2.75
N GLY A 131 14.28 -13.91 1.46
CA GLY A 131 14.93 -15.13 0.94
C GLY A 131 16.46 -15.01 0.82
N GLN A 132 17.16 -16.14 0.62
CA GLN A 132 18.63 -16.19 0.59
C GLN A 132 19.29 -15.44 -0.58
N ASP A 133 18.56 -15.05 -1.64
CA ASP A 133 19.16 -14.59 -2.91
C ASP A 133 18.46 -13.40 -3.62
N GLY A 134 17.59 -12.59 -2.98
CA GLY A 134 16.85 -11.54 -3.71
C GLY A 134 16.68 -10.21 -3.00
N GLU A 135 17.00 -9.10 -3.67
CA GLU A 135 16.43 -7.80 -3.31
C GLU A 135 14.89 -7.88 -3.46
N PRO A 136 14.10 -7.37 -2.50
CA PRO A 136 12.64 -7.38 -2.61
C PRO A 136 12.19 -6.73 -3.91
N GLU A 137 11.21 -7.32 -4.60
CA GLU A 137 10.55 -6.62 -5.70
C GLU A 137 9.94 -5.31 -5.15
N PRO A 138 10.18 -4.16 -5.80
CA PRO A 138 9.66 -2.89 -5.30
C PRO A 138 8.13 -2.93 -5.31
N ILE A 139 7.53 -2.58 -4.17
CA ILE A 139 6.08 -2.49 -4.03
C ILE A 139 5.57 -1.40 -4.97
N ARG A 140 4.57 -1.73 -5.79
CA ARG A 140 3.95 -0.78 -6.72
C ARG A 140 3.29 0.39 -6.00
N PRO A 141 3.18 1.58 -6.62
CA PRO A 141 2.48 2.72 -6.03
C PRO A 141 1.03 2.39 -5.65
N VAL A 142 0.64 2.76 -4.43
CA VAL A 142 -0.71 2.55 -3.88
C VAL A 142 -1.50 3.86 -3.90
N LEU A 143 -2.77 3.80 -4.32
CA LEU A 143 -3.65 4.97 -4.34
C LEU A 143 -4.07 5.37 -2.92
N ARG A 144 -3.74 6.60 -2.50
CA ARG A 144 -4.22 7.10 -1.20
C ARG A 144 -5.72 7.34 -1.24
N THR A 145 -6.39 6.87 -0.20
CA THR A 145 -7.79 7.20 0.08
C THR A 145 -7.87 8.33 1.10
N ARG A 146 -8.90 9.17 1.01
CA ARG A 146 -9.07 10.28 1.96
C ARG A 146 -9.38 9.72 3.34
N ALA A 147 -8.81 10.33 4.38
CA ALA A 147 -9.02 9.91 5.76
C ALA A 147 -10.51 9.84 6.14
N GLY A 148 -11.33 10.81 5.70
CA GLY A 148 -12.78 10.79 5.95
C GLY A 148 -13.52 9.63 5.29
N ASP A 149 -13.09 9.18 4.10
CA ASP A 149 -13.67 8.02 3.41
C ASP A 149 -13.28 6.72 4.14
N LEU A 150 -12.04 6.63 4.62
CA LEU A 150 -11.56 5.51 5.44
C LEU A 150 -12.30 5.44 6.78
N ASP A 151 -12.47 6.57 7.47
CA ASP A 151 -13.24 6.62 8.72
C ASP A 151 -14.70 6.23 8.52
N ALA A 152 -15.32 6.66 7.41
CA ALA A 152 -16.69 6.28 7.09
C ALA A 152 -16.82 4.76 6.88
N ALA A 153 -15.87 4.14 6.18
CA ALA A 153 -15.82 2.69 6.00
C ALA A 153 -15.54 1.95 7.32
N ALA A 154 -14.59 2.42 8.12
CA ALA A 154 -14.27 1.81 9.42
C ALA A 154 -15.46 1.85 10.39
N ARG A 155 -16.27 2.92 10.37
CA ARG A 155 -17.48 3.04 11.20
C ARG A 155 -18.57 2.02 10.88
N SER A 156 -18.57 1.40 9.68
CA SER A 156 -19.53 0.33 9.38
C SER A 156 -19.15 -1.02 10.01
N CYS A 157 -17.96 -1.14 10.61
CA CYS A 157 -17.54 -2.34 11.32
C CYS A 157 -18.24 -2.44 12.70
N ALA A 158 -19.21 -3.34 12.81
CA ALA A 158 -19.98 -3.53 14.04
C ALA A 158 -19.09 -3.94 15.24
N VAL A 159 -18.08 -4.78 15.01
CA VAL A 159 -17.16 -5.25 16.05
C VAL A 159 -16.35 -4.09 16.64
N LEU A 160 -15.86 -3.19 15.79
CA LEU A 160 -15.14 -2.00 16.23
C LEU A 160 -16.08 -1.04 16.98
N ALA A 161 -17.32 -0.88 16.51
CA ALA A 161 -18.32 -0.05 17.19
C ALA A 161 -18.60 -0.55 18.62
N ASP A 162 -18.72 -1.87 18.81
CA ASP A 162 -18.88 -2.45 20.16
C ASP A 162 -17.64 -2.28 21.03
N ALA A 163 -16.43 -2.39 20.46
CA ALA A 163 -15.18 -2.13 21.17
C ALA A 163 -15.07 -0.65 21.61
N ALA A 164 -15.53 0.28 20.77
CA ALA A 164 -15.62 1.70 21.11
C ALA A 164 -16.66 1.95 22.21
N ARG A 165 -17.82 1.26 22.19
CA ARG A 165 -18.81 1.32 23.28
C ARG A 165 -18.24 0.82 24.62
N LEU A 166 -17.48 -0.27 24.60
CA LEU A 166 -16.77 -0.77 25.80
C LEU A 166 -15.76 0.26 26.32
N THR A 167 -15.06 0.94 25.42
CA THR A 167 -14.10 1.99 25.78
C THR A 167 -14.78 3.16 26.49
N VAL A 168 -15.93 3.61 25.99
CA VAL A 168 -16.75 4.66 26.64
C VAL A 168 -17.22 4.21 28.02
N TRP A 169 -17.62 2.94 28.18
CA TRP A 169 -17.99 2.40 29.50
C TRP A 169 -16.81 2.37 30.50
N ALA A 170 -15.59 2.16 30.00
CA ALA A 170 -14.37 2.11 30.81
C ALA A 170 -13.71 3.49 31.05
N ASP A 171 -14.28 4.60 30.54
CA ASP A 171 -13.65 5.93 30.46
C ASP A 171 -13.15 6.48 31.80
N HIS A 172 -13.82 6.14 32.91
CA HIS A 172 -13.46 6.60 34.25
C HIS A 172 -12.36 5.76 34.93
N GLY A 173 -11.78 4.82 34.20
CA GLY A 173 -10.77 3.91 34.69
C GLY A 173 -11.38 2.73 35.44
N ARG A 174 -10.97 1.51 35.06
CA ARG A 174 -11.37 0.26 35.72
C ARG A 174 -10.15 -0.45 36.26
N ASP A 175 -10.30 -1.17 37.35
CA ASP A 175 -9.20 -1.95 37.90
C ASP A 175 -9.00 -3.22 37.05
N LEU A 176 -7.73 -3.56 36.82
CA LEU A 176 -7.35 -4.82 36.21
C LEU A 176 -7.45 -5.95 37.24
N ASP A 177 -7.84 -7.13 36.80
CA ASP A 177 -7.84 -8.33 37.64
C ASP A 177 -6.42 -8.60 38.19
N PRO A 178 -6.20 -8.55 39.52
CA PRO A 178 -4.88 -8.76 40.11
C PRO A 178 -4.45 -10.22 40.08
N ASP A 179 -5.38 -11.16 39.93
CA ASP A 179 -5.11 -12.61 39.96
C ASP A 179 -4.75 -13.16 38.57
N ARG A 180 -4.69 -12.29 37.56
CA ARG A 180 -4.39 -12.63 36.17
C ARG A 180 -3.11 -11.95 35.68
N ASP A 181 -2.26 -12.77 35.09
CA ASP A 181 -1.02 -12.32 34.42
C ASP A 181 -1.30 -11.69 33.05
N ASP A 182 -2.42 -12.05 32.43
CA ASP A 182 -2.94 -11.36 31.25
C ASP A 182 -3.82 -10.17 31.65
N ASP A 183 -3.64 -9.03 30.98
CA ASP A 183 -4.48 -7.86 31.23
C ASP A 183 -5.95 -8.22 30.95
N ALA A 184 -6.78 -8.13 31.97
CA ALA A 184 -8.20 -8.42 31.89
C ALA A 184 -9.00 -7.59 32.90
N LEU A 185 -10.26 -7.32 32.57
CA LEU A 185 -11.24 -6.79 33.52
C LEU A 185 -11.53 -7.83 34.61
N THR A 186 -11.89 -7.36 35.81
CA THR A 186 -12.37 -8.25 36.88
C THR A 186 -13.64 -8.99 36.45
N ALA A 187 -13.94 -10.12 37.09
CA ALA A 187 -15.19 -10.84 36.81
C ALA A 187 -16.44 -9.96 37.06
N ALA A 188 -16.42 -9.13 38.10
CA ALA A 188 -17.51 -8.21 38.41
C ALA A 188 -17.66 -7.12 37.34
N ASP A 189 -16.56 -6.50 36.91
CA ASP A 189 -16.56 -5.50 35.83
C ASP A 189 -16.99 -6.11 34.49
N THR A 190 -16.62 -7.36 34.23
CA THR A 190 -17.03 -8.08 33.01
C THR A 190 -18.55 -8.27 32.97
N GLU A 191 -19.16 -8.68 34.09
CA GLU A 191 -20.61 -8.84 34.21
C GLU A 191 -21.34 -7.48 34.16
N GLU A 192 -20.79 -6.44 34.79
CA GLU A 192 -21.33 -5.07 34.74
C GLU A 192 -21.32 -4.52 33.31
N ALA A 193 -20.20 -4.65 32.60
CA ALA A 193 -20.06 -4.24 31.20
C ALA A 193 -21.00 -5.03 30.29
N ALA A 194 -21.11 -6.35 30.49
CA ALA A 194 -22.02 -7.22 29.74
C ALA A 194 -23.47 -6.74 29.86
N ALA A 195 -23.93 -6.48 31.09
CA ALA A 195 -25.27 -5.95 31.34
C ALA A 195 -25.48 -4.53 30.77
N ALA A 196 -24.48 -3.65 30.89
CA ALA A 196 -24.57 -2.27 30.40
C ALA A 196 -24.59 -2.17 28.87
N LEU A 197 -23.91 -3.09 28.19
CA LEU A 197 -23.76 -3.08 26.74
C LEU A 197 -24.73 -4.01 26.01
N ASP A 198 -25.52 -4.80 26.75
CA ASP A 198 -26.40 -5.86 26.25
C ASP A 198 -25.62 -6.93 25.45
N LEU A 199 -24.57 -7.45 26.08
CA LEU A 199 -23.64 -8.43 25.50
C LEU A 199 -23.41 -9.60 26.45
N ASP A 200 -22.94 -10.73 25.91
CA ASP A 200 -22.47 -11.84 26.72
C ASP A 200 -21.12 -11.50 27.41
N PRO A 201 -20.86 -11.96 28.65
CA PRO A 201 -19.58 -11.77 29.33
C PRO A 201 -18.38 -12.28 28.53
N ALA A 202 -18.54 -13.37 27.77
CA ALA A 202 -17.50 -13.87 26.87
C ALA A 202 -17.17 -12.87 25.76
N ARG A 203 -18.19 -12.20 25.21
CA ARG A 203 -18.02 -11.18 24.17
C ARG A 203 -17.30 -9.94 24.70
N VAL A 204 -17.56 -9.53 25.95
CA VAL A 204 -16.84 -8.43 26.60
C VAL A 204 -15.35 -8.69 26.66
N ARG A 205 -14.92 -9.91 27.02
CA ARG A 205 -13.48 -10.27 27.07
C ARG A 205 -12.81 -10.17 25.71
N GLU A 206 -13.50 -10.60 24.65
CA GLU A 206 -12.99 -10.45 23.28
C GLU A 206 -12.88 -8.97 22.88
N LEU A 207 -13.91 -8.18 23.17
CA LEU A 207 -13.92 -6.75 22.86
C LEU A 207 -12.85 -5.99 23.65
N PHE A 208 -12.51 -6.43 24.85
CA PHE A 208 -11.41 -5.86 25.62
C PHE A 208 -10.07 -6.03 24.89
N ALA A 209 -9.78 -7.24 24.41
CA ALA A 209 -8.56 -7.50 23.62
C ALA A 209 -8.55 -6.69 22.32
N ILE A 210 -9.68 -6.66 21.59
CA ILE A 210 -9.82 -5.87 20.36
C ILE A 210 -9.63 -4.38 20.63
N ALA A 211 -10.25 -3.83 21.68
CA ALA A 211 -10.14 -2.42 22.03
C ALA A 211 -8.71 -2.03 22.43
N ARG A 212 -7.98 -2.92 23.11
CA ARG A 212 -6.57 -2.71 23.41
C ARG A 212 -5.72 -2.73 22.14
N ASP A 213 -5.91 -3.71 21.27
CA ASP A 213 -5.14 -3.83 20.03
C ASP A 213 -5.46 -2.69 19.04
N ALA A 214 -6.68 -2.15 19.08
CA ALA A 214 -7.09 -0.95 18.36
C ALA A 214 -6.57 0.37 18.97
N GLY A 215 -5.87 0.33 20.10
CA GLY A 215 -5.41 1.53 20.82
C GLY A 215 -6.55 2.37 21.43
N LEU A 216 -7.77 1.82 21.49
CA LEU A 216 -8.93 2.44 22.12
C LEU A 216 -8.83 2.34 23.65
N LEU A 217 -8.31 1.23 24.14
CA LEU A 217 -7.94 1.04 25.54
C LEU A 217 -6.43 0.95 25.68
N ARG A 218 -5.92 1.46 26.78
CA ARG A 218 -4.56 1.18 27.26
C ARG A 218 -4.63 0.62 28.67
N THR A 219 -3.65 -0.20 29.02
CA THR A 219 -3.51 -0.76 30.36
C THR A 219 -2.34 -0.13 31.07
N THR A 220 -2.38 -0.17 32.40
CA THR A 220 -1.28 0.14 33.30
C THR A 220 -1.01 -1.10 34.14
N TYR A 221 -0.20 -1.00 35.20
CA TYR A 221 -0.02 -2.14 36.10
C TYR A 221 -1.29 -2.52 36.87
N THR A 222 -2.22 -1.59 37.07
CA THR A 222 -3.40 -1.82 37.93
C THR A 222 -4.71 -1.41 37.30
N ARG A 223 -4.69 -0.64 36.21
CA ARG A 223 -5.89 -0.02 35.63
C ARG A 223 -5.97 -0.10 34.13
N VAL A 224 -7.20 -0.12 33.64
CA VAL A 224 -7.61 0.11 32.26
C VAL A 224 -7.97 1.59 32.12
N LEU A 225 -7.47 2.25 31.08
CA LEU A 225 -7.73 3.66 30.77
C LEU A 225 -8.01 3.84 29.27
N PRO A 226 -8.64 4.95 28.85
CA PRO A 226 -8.70 5.31 27.44
C PRO A 226 -7.30 5.42 26.82
N GLY A 227 -7.13 4.78 25.67
CA GLY A 227 -5.92 4.83 24.85
C GLY A 227 -5.84 6.09 23.98
N PRO A 228 -4.70 6.33 23.32
CA PRO A 228 -4.49 7.51 22.48
C PRO A 228 -5.48 7.58 21.31
N THR A 229 -5.78 6.44 20.66
CA THR A 229 -6.69 6.40 19.51
C THR A 229 -8.13 6.72 19.89
N ALA A 230 -8.55 6.36 21.11
CA ALA A 230 -9.88 6.75 21.61
C ALA A 230 -10.03 8.27 21.76
N ARG A 231 -8.98 8.98 22.18
CA ARG A 231 -8.98 10.44 22.29
C ARG A 231 -9.03 11.09 20.91
N ALA A 232 -8.14 10.67 20.01
CA ALA A 232 -8.13 11.15 18.62
C ALA A 232 -9.48 10.93 17.93
N TRP A 233 -10.10 9.77 18.14
CA TRP A 233 -11.46 9.50 17.67
C TRP A 233 -12.46 10.48 18.28
N ALA A 234 -12.48 10.64 19.60
CA ALA A 234 -13.42 11.53 20.30
C ALA A 234 -13.27 13.00 19.87
N ASP A 235 -12.04 13.44 19.61
CA ASP A 235 -11.69 14.79 19.14
C ASP A 235 -12.00 15.00 17.65
N GLY A 236 -12.39 13.94 16.94
CA GLY A 236 -12.75 13.98 15.52
C GLY A 236 -11.54 14.15 14.60
N GLU A 237 -10.36 13.69 15.02
CA GLU A 237 -9.16 13.72 14.20
C GLU A 237 -9.35 12.86 12.93
N PRO A 238 -9.10 13.42 11.73
CA PRO A 238 -9.28 12.67 10.48
C PRO A 238 -8.40 11.42 10.41
N GLY A 239 -9.00 10.25 10.21
CA GLY A 239 -8.31 8.96 10.09
C GLY A 239 -8.22 8.17 11.40
N ALA A 240 -8.63 8.74 12.54
CA ALA A 240 -8.52 8.07 13.84
C ALA A 240 -9.39 6.79 13.94
N VAL A 241 -10.54 6.76 13.25
CA VAL A 241 -11.41 5.57 13.24
C VAL A 241 -10.78 4.48 12.38
N ALA A 242 -10.21 4.85 11.23
CA ALA A 242 -9.49 3.94 10.36
C ALA A 242 -8.24 3.35 11.03
N GLU A 243 -7.50 4.16 11.80
CA GLU A 243 -6.34 3.70 12.56
C GLU A 243 -6.75 2.72 13.66
N ALA A 244 -7.83 3.01 14.40
CA ALA A 244 -8.39 2.07 15.39
C ALA A 244 -8.79 0.74 14.74
N TRP A 245 -9.46 0.81 13.59
CA TRP A 245 -9.83 -0.37 12.82
C TRP A 245 -8.60 -1.18 12.40
N ALA A 246 -7.56 -0.52 11.90
CA ALA A 246 -6.34 -1.16 11.42
C ALA A 246 -5.59 -1.85 12.57
N GLY A 247 -5.43 -1.18 13.72
CA GLY A 247 -4.81 -1.78 14.91
C GLY A 247 -5.57 -3.01 15.40
N GLY A 248 -6.91 -2.94 15.42
CA GLY A 248 -7.77 -4.03 15.90
C GLY A 248 -8.00 -5.16 14.89
N LEU A 249 -7.65 -5.00 13.60
CA LEU A 249 -8.09 -5.91 12.53
C LEU A 249 -7.77 -7.37 12.82
N LEU A 250 -6.52 -7.69 13.16
CA LEU A 250 -6.10 -9.07 13.39
C LEU A 250 -6.82 -9.68 14.61
N ALA A 251 -7.03 -8.92 15.68
CA ALA A 251 -7.79 -9.36 16.85
C ALA A 251 -9.28 -9.59 16.50
N MET A 252 -9.86 -8.75 15.64
CA MET A 252 -11.25 -8.89 15.19
C MET A 252 -11.48 -10.14 14.35
N THR A 253 -10.48 -10.65 13.62
CA THR A 253 -10.66 -11.85 12.78
C THR A 253 -10.97 -13.10 13.60
N ARG A 254 -10.59 -13.17 14.89
CA ARG A 254 -10.71 -14.36 15.77
C ARG A 254 -10.07 -15.66 15.23
N LEU A 255 -9.58 -15.63 14.00
CA LEU A 255 -8.90 -16.70 13.29
C LEU A 255 -7.40 -16.50 13.47
N ARG A 256 -6.61 -17.55 13.21
CA ARG A 256 -5.14 -17.51 13.38
C ARG A 256 -4.56 -16.34 12.58
N GLY A 257 -4.19 -15.25 13.26
CA GLY A 257 -3.92 -13.94 12.66
C GLY A 257 -2.87 -13.94 11.56
N MET A 258 -1.94 -14.90 11.58
CA MET A 258 -0.93 -15.07 10.54
C MET A 258 -1.55 -15.41 9.17
N THR A 259 -2.55 -16.29 9.10
CA THR A 259 -3.19 -16.65 7.81
C THR A 259 -3.93 -15.44 7.21
N ALA A 260 -4.66 -14.68 8.03
CA ALA A 260 -5.34 -13.46 7.57
C ALA A 260 -4.34 -12.43 7.04
N PHE A 261 -3.22 -12.24 7.73
CA PHE A 261 -2.14 -11.35 7.30
C PHE A 261 -1.51 -11.79 5.97
N LEU A 262 -1.20 -13.08 5.81
CA LEU A 262 -0.62 -13.63 4.57
C LEU A 262 -1.56 -13.45 3.38
N ILE A 263 -2.85 -13.74 3.55
CA ILE A 263 -3.87 -13.56 2.50
C ILE A 263 -4.01 -12.09 2.13
N LEU A 264 -4.11 -11.18 3.10
CA LEU A 264 -4.17 -9.74 2.83
C LEU A 264 -2.92 -9.24 2.12
N THR A 265 -1.74 -9.77 2.45
CA THR A 265 -0.49 -9.44 1.77
C THR A 265 -0.53 -9.85 0.30
N ASP A 266 -1.03 -11.06 -0.01
CA ASP A 266 -1.19 -11.49 -1.40
C ASP A 266 -2.12 -10.57 -2.20
N LEU A 267 -3.33 -10.33 -1.65
CA LEU A 267 -4.32 -9.47 -2.29
C LEU A 267 -3.78 -8.06 -2.48
N PHE A 268 -3.05 -7.52 -1.50
CA PHE A 268 -2.46 -6.20 -1.55
C PHE A 268 -1.35 -6.11 -2.60
N VAL A 269 -0.41 -7.06 -2.65
CA VAL A 269 0.70 -7.01 -3.60
C VAL A 269 0.22 -7.22 -5.03
N CYS A 270 -0.69 -8.18 -5.24
CA CYS A 270 -1.23 -8.45 -6.56
C CYS A 270 -2.16 -7.33 -7.03
N GLY A 271 -3.02 -6.83 -6.12
CA GLY A 271 -4.06 -5.86 -6.39
C GLY A 271 -5.06 -6.32 -7.45
N ASP A 272 -5.19 -7.63 -7.67
CA ASP A 272 -6.13 -8.22 -8.63
C ASP A 272 -7.13 -9.11 -7.87
N LEU A 273 -8.21 -9.49 -8.54
CA LEU A 273 -9.21 -10.41 -8.03
C LEU A 273 -8.61 -11.80 -7.84
N ARG A 274 -8.72 -12.37 -6.64
CA ARG A 274 -8.28 -13.74 -6.32
C ARG A 274 -9.43 -14.61 -5.87
N THR A 275 -9.50 -15.82 -6.39
CA THR A 275 -10.35 -16.87 -5.83
C THR A 275 -9.61 -17.60 -4.71
N PRO A 276 -10.32 -18.32 -3.82
CA PRO A 276 -9.67 -19.15 -2.80
C PRO A 276 -8.69 -20.18 -3.39
N ALA A 277 -9.00 -20.73 -4.57
CA ALA A 277 -8.13 -21.65 -5.28
C ALA A 277 -6.82 -20.96 -5.71
N ASP A 278 -6.88 -19.75 -6.28
CA ASP A 278 -5.69 -18.99 -6.68
C ASP A 278 -4.72 -18.74 -5.51
N VAL A 279 -5.28 -18.46 -4.31
CA VAL A 279 -4.48 -18.25 -3.09
C VAL A 279 -3.81 -19.56 -2.64
N VAL A 280 -4.54 -20.68 -2.67
CA VAL A 280 -3.97 -21.99 -2.34
C VAL A 280 -2.91 -22.41 -3.35
N ASP A 281 -3.12 -22.15 -4.65
CA ASP A 281 -2.16 -22.44 -5.70
C ASP A 281 -0.87 -21.61 -5.54
N ALA A 282 -0.99 -20.35 -5.07
CA ALA A 282 0.15 -19.47 -4.87
C ALA A 282 1.04 -19.85 -3.67
N TYR A 283 0.45 -20.34 -2.57
CA TYR A 283 1.15 -20.56 -1.30
C TYR A 283 1.16 -22.02 -0.82
N GLY A 284 0.50 -22.91 -1.56
CA GLY A 284 0.27 -24.29 -1.17
C GLY A 284 -0.70 -24.44 0.01
N PRO A 285 -0.95 -25.69 0.45
CA PRO A 285 -1.85 -25.98 1.57
C PRO A 285 -1.32 -25.46 2.91
N GLY A 286 -0.05 -25.03 2.98
CA GLY A 286 0.60 -24.50 4.19
C GLY A 286 0.18 -23.08 4.57
N VAL A 287 -0.53 -22.35 3.68
CA VAL A 287 -1.06 -21.00 3.98
C VAL A 287 -2.01 -20.99 5.18
N VAL A 288 -2.67 -22.13 5.43
CA VAL A 288 -3.51 -22.31 6.61
C VAL A 288 -2.76 -23.09 7.67
N LEU A 289 -2.38 -22.40 8.73
CA LEU A 289 -1.67 -23.03 9.84
C LEU A 289 -2.64 -23.93 10.62
N GLY A 290 -2.33 -25.24 10.65
CA GLY A 290 -2.79 -26.21 11.66
C GLY A 290 -4.14 -26.91 11.45
N GLY A 291 -4.30 -27.54 10.31
CA GLY A 291 -5.16 -28.72 10.16
C GLY A 291 -4.86 -29.47 8.88
N ARG A 292 -4.05 -30.54 8.93
CA ARG A 292 -3.72 -31.39 7.77
C ARG A 292 -4.93 -32.12 7.15
N GLU A 293 -6.11 -32.02 7.76
CA GLU A 293 -7.31 -32.81 7.40
C GLU A 293 -8.45 -31.98 6.78
N ALA A 294 -8.35 -30.65 6.73
CA ALA A 294 -9.40 -29.80 6.18
C ALA A 294 -9.07 -29.31 4.76
N ASP A 295 -10.10 -29.11 3.94
CA ASP A 295 -9.99 -28.51 2.61
C ASP A 295 -9.38 -27.09 2.70
N PRO A 296 -8.15 -26.87 2.18
CA PRO A 296 -7.46 -25.58 2.26
C PRO A 296 -8.25 -24.45 1.62
N GLU A 297 -8.95 -24.69 0.52
CA GLU A 297 -9.74 -23.67 -0.16
C GLU A 297 -10.91 -23.21 0.72
N GLN A 298 -11.58 -24.14 1.40
CA GLN A 298 -12.68 -23.81 2.31
C GLN A 298 -12.20 -23.02 3.53
N GLN A 299 -10.97 -23.26 3.98
CA GLN A 299 -10.36 -22.50 5.07
C GLN A 299 -9.99 -21.08 4.62
N VAL A 300 -9.34 -20.95 3.47
CA VAL A 300 -9.05 -19.64 2.86
C VAL A 300 -10.33 -18.84 2.64
N ARG A 301 -11.39 -19.48 2.11
CA ARG A 301 -12.71 -18.85 1.94
C ARG A 301 -13.26 -18.31 3.26
N ARG A 302 -13.23 -19.08 4.35
CA ARG A 302 -13.71 -18.61 5.67
C ARG A 302 -12.94 -17.39 6.17
N VAL A 303 -11.63 -17.33 5.94
CA VAL A 303 -10.81 -16.18 6.32
C VAL A 303 -11.17 -14.97 5.46
N LEU A 304 -11.31 -15.15 4.15
CA LEU A 304 -11.72 -14.10 3.22
C LEU A 304 -13.13 -13.57 3.53
N ASP A 305 -14.09 -14.44 3.84
CA ASP A 305 -15.44 -14.07 4.27
C ASP A 305 -15.39 -13.21 5.54
N THR A 306 -14.58 -13.61 6.52
CA THR A 306 -14.38 -12.84 7.76
C THR A 306 -13.75 -11.47 7.47
N LEU A 307 -12.74 -11.41 6.59
CA LEU A 307 -12.12 -10.16 6.17
C LEU A 307 -13.09 -9.26 5.41
N ALA A 308 -14.01 -9.84 4.64
CA ALA A 308 -15.06 -9.11 3.94
C ALA A 308 -16.10 -8.53 4.91
N GLU A 309 -16.53 -9.31 5.90
CA GLU A 309 -17.42 -8.84 6.97
C GLU A 309 -16.79 -7.67 7.77
N LEU A 310 -15.48 -7.70 7.97
CA LEU A 310 -14.73 -6.63 8.64
C LEU A 310 -14.43 -5.42 7.72
N GLY A 311 -14.72 -5.52 6.42
CA GLY A 311 -14.53 -4.46 5.44
C GLY A 311 -13.11 -4.34 4.88
N ALA A 312 -12.21 -5.30 5.16
CA ALA A 312 -10.85 -5.31 4.63
C ALA A 312 -10.79 -5.75 3.15
N VAL A 313 -11.77 -6.56 2.73
CA VAL A 313 -11.82 -7.19 1.40
C VAL A 313 -13.21 -7.01 0.80
N ALA A 314 -13.29 -6.77 -0.51
CA ALA A 314 -14.53 -6.76 -1.27
C ALA A 314 -14.72 -8.09 -1.99
N VAL A 315 -15.96 -8.57 -2.04
CA VAL A 315 -16.35 -9.77 -2.80
C VAL A 315 -16.89 -9.37 -4.16
N GLU A 316 -16.31 -9.90 -5.23
CA GLU A 316 -16.73 -9.63 -6.61
C GLU A 316 -16.88 -10.93 -7.40
N GLY A 317 -18.13 -11.36 -7.56
CA GLY A 317 -18.42 -12.68 -8.12
C GLY A 317 -17.81 -13.79 -7.24
N PRO A 318 -16.99 -14.70 -7.80
CA PRO A 318 -16.32 -15.76 -7.03
C PRO A 318 -15.00 -15.32 -6.36
N GLY A 319 -14.56 -14.08 -6.60
CA GLY A 319 -13.25 -13.60 -6.18
C GLY A 319 -13.30 -12.51 -5.12
N TYR A 320 -12.11 -12.19 -4.62
CA TYR A 320 -11.87 -11.27 -3.52
C TYR A 320 -10.75 -10.29 -3.89
N ARG A 321 -10.87 -9.04 -3.45
CA ARG A 321 -9.83 -8.00 -3.62
C ARG A 321 -9.76 -7.09 -2.40
N THR A 322 -8.64 -6.43 -2.16
CA THR A 322 -8.55 -5.48 -1.04
C THR A 322 -9.50 -4.29 -1.23
N THR A 323 -10.04 -3.80 -0.12
CA THR A 323 -10.70 -2.49 -0.08
C THR A 323 -9.67 -1.39 0.21
N PRO A 324 -10.03 -0.10 0.01
CA PRO A 324 -9.23 1.01 0.52
C PRO A 324 -8.87 0.91 2.01
N LEU A 325 -9.74 0.34 2.82
CA LEU A 325 -9.52 0.15 4.25
C LEU A 325 -8.53 -1.00 4.52
N GLY A 326 -8.61 -2.10 3.76
CA GLY A 326 -7.62 -3.17 3.78
C GLY A 326 -6.23 -2.71 3.31
N ASP A 327 -6.17 -1.89 2.26
CA ASP A 327 -4.93 -1.27 1.78
C ASP A 327 -4.32 -0.36 2.85
N HIS A 328 -5.13 0.43 3.56
CA HIS A 328 -4.66 1.27 4.67
C HIS A 328 -3.98 0.44 5.76
N PHE A 329 -4.58 -0.67 6.18
CA PHE A 329 -3.95 -1.61 7.13
C PHE A 329 -2.63 -2.17 6.60
N MET A 330 -2.59 -2.64 5.35
CA MET A 330 -1.38 -3.24 4.78
C MET A 330 -0.25 -2.22 4.62
N VAL A 331 -0.56 -1.00 4.18
CA VAL A 331 0.40 0.11 4.12
C VAL A 331 0.99 0.40 5.50
N GLY A 332 0.14 0.49 6.53
CA GLY A 332 0.57 0.72 7.92
C GLY A 332 1.50 -0.40 8.40
N ARG A 333 1.07 -1.66 8.23
CA ARG A 333 1.85 -2.85 8.64
C ARG A 333 3.20 -2.95 7.95
N LEU A 334 3.24 -2.80 6.62
CA LEU A 334 4.48 -2.93 5.85
C LEU A 334 5.46 -1.79 6.17
N ARG A 335 4.97 -0.56 6.33
CA ARG A 335 5.83 0.57 6.72
C ARG A 335 6.36 0.41 8.14
N HIS A 336 5.53 -0.12 9.04
CA HIS A 336 5.93 -0.42 10.40
C HIS A 336 7.03 -1.49 10.44
N SER A 337 7.00 -2.48 9.53
CA SER A 337 8.09 -3.45 9.34
C SER A 337 9.27 -2.91 8.52
N GLY A 338 9.37 -1.60 8.29
CA GLY A 338 10.48 -0.95 7.57
C GLY A 338 10.40 -0.99 6.04
N ALA A 339 9.34 -1.55 5.43
CA ALA A 339 9.20 -1.61 3.99
C ALA A 339 8.86 -0.24 3.39
N HIS A 340 9.47 0.09 2.24
CA HIS A 340 9.11 1.27 1.49
C HIS A 340 7.84 1.01 0.65
N VAL A 341 6.71 1.60 1.08
CA VAL A 341 5.45 1.57 0.31
C VAL A 341 5.23 2.95 -0.34
N PRO A 342 5.41 3.08 -1.67
CA PRO A 342 5.15 4.33 -2.37
C PRO A 342 3.65 4.64 -2.39
N LEU A 343 3.29 5.85 -1.96
CA LEU A 343 1.90 6.30 -1.90
C LEU A 343 1.70 7.48 -2.84
N THR A 344 0.69 7.38 -3.70
CA THR A 344 0.29 8.48 -4.59
C THR A 344 -0.63 9.48 -3.86
N PRO A 345 -0.86 10.68 -4.40
CA PRO A 345 -1.90 11.57 -3.88
C PRO A 345 -3.30 10.95 -3.97
N THR A 346 -4.25 11.48 -3.21
CA THR A 346 -5.67 11.11 -3.39
C THR A 346 -6.16 11.50 -4.79
N VAL A 347 -7.14 10.78 -5.34
CA VAL A 347 -7.69 11.03 -6.69
C VAL A 347 -8.02 12.50 -6.96
N GLY A 348 -8.57 13.21 -5.96
CA GLY A 348 -8.91 14.63 -6.09
C GLY A 348 -7.72 15.60 -6.04
N ALA A 349 -6.60 15.18 -5.47
CA ALA A 349 -5.36 15.97 -5.38
C ALA A 349 -4.38 15.68 -6.53
N MET A 350 -4.53 14.52 -7.19
CA MET A 350 -3.66 14.04 -8.25
C MET A 350 -3.71 14.95 -9.50
N SER A 351 -2.56 15.22 -10.10
CA SER A 351 -2.44 15.82 -11.43
C SER A 351 -2.84 14.83 -12.53
N ALA A 352 -2.89 15.27 -13.79
CA ALA A 352 -3.16 14.37 -14.91
C ALA A 352 -1.97 13.43 -15.17
N ASP A 353 -0.75 13.95 -15.08
CA ASP A 353 0.49 13.17 -15.27
C ASP A 353 0.66 12.10 -14.18
N GLU A 354 0.41 12.43 -12.91
CA GLU A 354 0.41 11.44 -11.83
C GLU A 354 -0.65 10.35 -12.03
N ALA A 355 -1.82 10.69 -12.58
CA ALA A 355 -2.86 9.72 -12.89
C ALA A 355 -2.45 8.78 -14.03
N LEU A 356 -1.85 9.32 -15.10
CA LEU A 356 -1.35 8.53 -16.22
C LEU A 356 -0.18 7.63 -15.81
N THR A 357 0.73 8.14 -14.97
CA THR A 357 1.84 7.37 -14.40
C THR A 357 1.32 6.23 -13.54
N LEU A 358 0.31 6.48 -12.69
CA LEU A 358 -0.31 5.42 -11.89
C LEU A 358 -0.97 4.34 -12.77
N LEU A 359 -1.56 4.69 -13.92
CA LEU A 359 -2.10 3.69 -14.87
C LEU A 359 -1.03 2.81 -15.54
N GLU A 360 0.23 3.21 -15.49
CA GLU A 360 1.35 2.46 -16.08
C GLU A 360 2.05 1.59 -15.03
N GLU A 361 2.21 2.12 -13.82
CA GLU A 361 3.03 1.52 -12.76
C GLU A 361 2.22 0.88 -11.62
N GLY A 362 0.93 1.22 -11.53
CA GLY A 362 0.05 0.85 -10.42
C GLY A 362 -0.37 -0.61 -10.38
N ARG A 363 -1.06 -0.95 -9.29
CA ARG A 363 -1.76 -2.23 -9.16
C ARG A 363 -3.13 -2.16 -9.87
N PRO A 364 -3.68 -3.28 -10.38
CA PRO A 364 -4.98 -3.29 -11.05
C PRO A 364 -6.09 -2.60 -10.24
N VAL A 365 -6.22 -2.89 -8.94
CA VAL A 365 -7.21 -2.26 -8.03
C VAL A 365 -7.10 -0.72 -7.95
N ASP A 366 -5.89 -0.18 -8.12
CA ASP A 366 -5.65 1.26 -8.09
C ASP A 366 -5.93 1.92 -9.44
N THR A 367 -5.70 1.18 -10.54
CA THR A 367 -5.83 1.66 -11.92
C THR A 367 -7.24 1.46 -12.48
N ASP A 368 -7.96 0.45 -11.99
CA ASP A 368 -9.32 0.15 -12.39
C ASP A 368 -10.20 1.35 -12.13
N THR A 369 -10.91 1.78 -13.18
CA THR A 369 -11.78 2.96 -13.17
C THR A 369 -11.10 4.28 -12.76
N LEU A 370 -9.76 4.35 -12.76
CA LEU A 370 -9.03 5.51 -12.22
C LEU A 370 -9.32 6.78 -13.02
N LEU A 371 -9.35 6.70 -14.36
CA LEU A 371 -9.62 7.87 -15.21
C LEU A 371 -11.05 8.38 -15.04
N GLU A 372 -12.03 7.48 -14.89
CA GLU A 372 -13.42 7.82 -14.61
C GLU A 372 -13.53 8.53 -13.25
N ARG A 373 -12.96 7.95 -12.19
CA ARG A 373 -12.95 8.56 -10.84
C ARG A 373 -12.22 9.90 -10.83
N TRP A 374 -11.10 10.00 -11.54
CA TRP A 374 -10.31 11.23 -11.65
C TRP A 374 -11.06 12.33 -12.40
N THR A 375 -11.75 11.97 -13.49
CA THR A 375 -12.57 12.90 -14.27
C THR A 375 -13.78 13.37 -13.46
N ALA A 376 -14.47 12.45 -12.78
CA ALA A 376 -15.68 12.74 -11.98
C ALA A 376 -15.41 13.66 -10.78
N ALA A 377 -14.19 13.68 -10.26
CA ALA A 377 -13.80 14.58 -9.17
C ALA A 377 -13.62 16.05 -9.61
N ARG A 378 -13.81 16.38 -10.89
CA ARG A 378 -13.49 17.67 -11.50
C ARG A 378 -14.56 18.06 -12.53
N GLU A 379 -14.52 19.30 -13.00
CA GLU A 379 -15.28 19.70 -14.18
C GLU A 379 -14.76 18.96 -15.42
N THR A 380 -15.66 18.28 -16.14
CA THR A 380 -15.31 17.39 -17.26
C THR A 380 -14.46 18.07 -18.34
N ALA A 381 -14.78 19.31 -18.75
CA ALA A 381 -14.02 20.03 -19.77
C ALA A 381 -12.58 20.33 -19.31
N THR A 382 -12.42 20.73 -18.05
CA THR A 382 -11.11 20.98 -17.43
C THR A 382 -10.32 19.68 -17.28
N ALA A 383 -10.97 18.58 -16.87
CA ALA A 383 -10.35 17.26 -16.76
C ALA A 383 -9.87 16.73 -18.12
N ALA A 384 -10.74 16.77 -19.13
CA ALA A 384 -10.42 16.34 -20.49
C ALA A 384 -9.23 17.11 -21.06
N ARG A 385 -9.22 18.44 -20.92
CA ARG A 385 -8.12 19.29 -21.36
C ARG A 385 -6.80 18.92 -20.68
N ARG A 386 -6.81 18.72 -19.35
CA ARG A 386 -5.59 18.36 -18.60
C ARG A 386 -5.05 16.98 -18.97
N LEU A 387 -5.92 15.98 -19.16
CA LEU A 387 -5.50 14.66 -19.64
C LEU A 387 -4.93 14.74 -21.06
N TRP A 388 -5.53 15.55 -21.91
CA TRP A 388 -5.09 15.76 -23.29
C TRP A 388 -3.72 16.44 -23.37
N GLU A 389 -3.50 17.48 -22.56
CA GLU A 389 -2.23 18.19 -22.48
C GLU A 389 -1.13 17.29 -21.88
N ALA A 390 -1.47 16.39 -20.95
CA ALA A 390 -0.51 15.51 -20.27
C ALA A 390 0.03 14.35 -21.13
N CYS A 391 -0.57 14.06 -22.30
CA CYS A 391 -0.07 13.04 -23.23
C CYS A 391 0.54 13.65 -24.51
N ALA A 392 0.94 14.92 -24.47
CA ALA A 392 1.47 15.65 -25.63
C ALA A 392 2.92 15.28 -26.00
N ASP A 393 3.65 14.59 -25.13
CA ASP A 393 5.05 14.19 -25.37
C ASP A 393 5.14 13.17 -26.51
N PRO A 394 5.96 13.39 -27.57
CA PRO A 394 6.18 12.42 -28.65
C PRO A 394 6.28 10.94 -28.26
N ASP A 395 6.93 10.62 -27.13
CA ASP A 395 7.18 9.24 -26.67
C ASP A 395 5.94 8.58 -26.02
N ASP A 396 4.88 9.35 -25.73
CA ASP A 396 3.73 8.90 -24.94
C ASP A 396 2.57 8.30 -25.78
N TRP A 397 2.86 7.50 -26.81
CA TRP A 397 1.80 6.94 -27.69
C TRP A 397 0.79 6.06 -26.93
N ARG A 398 1.24 5.34 -25.89
CA ARG A 398 0.36 4.53 -25.02
C ARG A 398 -0.61 5.40 -24.23
N ARG A 399 -0.11 6.49 -23.62
CA ARG A 399 -0.94 7.45 -22.88
C ARG A 399 -1.91 8.15 -23.80
N ARG A 400 -1.47 8.59 -24.99
CA ARG A 400 -2.35 9.22 -25.99
C ARG A 400 -3.51 8.33 -26.40
N ASN A 401 -3.22 7.08 -26.77
CA ASN A 401 -4.27 6.14 -27.17
C ASN A 401 -5.28 5.90 -26.04
N ARG A 402 -4.79 5.68 -24.80
CA ARG A 402 -5.64 5.47 -23.62
C ARG A 402 -6.50 6.70 -23.29
N VAL A 403 -5.91 7.89 -23.30
CA VAL A 403 -6.65 9.15 -23.09
C VAL A 403 -7.69 9.35 -24.18
N ALA A 404 -7.35 9.14 -25.45
CA ALA A 404 -8.29 9.29 -26.55
C ALA A 404 -9.49 8.32 -26.42
N ALA A 405 -9.24 7.06 -26.04
CA ALA A 405 -10.31 6.09 -25.77
C ALA A 405 -11.22 6.54 -24.62
N HIS A 406 -10.64 7.02 -23.52
CA HIS A 406 -11.40 7.57 -22.39
C HIS A 406 -12.25 8.78 -22.81
N LEU A 407 -11.66 9.74 -23.52
CA LEU A 407 -12.37 10.95 -23.99
C LEU A 407 -13.52 10.62 -24.95
N ALA A 408 -13.35 9.60 -25.82
CA ALA A 408 -14.40 9.13 -26.72
C ALA A 408 -15.60 8.53 -25.97
N GLY A 409 -15.38 7.99 -24.77
CA GLY A 409 -16.42 7.43 -23.92
C GLY A 409 -17.14 8.46 -23.02
N LEU A 410 -16.67 9.72 -22.96
CA LEU A 410 -17.30 10.75 -22.13
C LEU A 410 -18.61 11.26 -22.75
N GLU A 411 -19.68 11.30 -21.96
CA GLU A 411 -20.96 11.92 -22.33
C GLU A 411 -20.90 13.46 -22.21
N ALA A 412 -19.90 14.09 -22.83
CA ALA A 412 -19.72 15.55 -22.81
C ALA A 412 -19.36 16.08 -24.20
N ASP A 413 -19.84 17.28 -24.53
CA ASP A 413 -19.41 17.96 -25.77
C ASP A 413 -17.99 18.51 -25.61
N LEU A 414 -17.02 17.72 -26.07
CA LEU A 414 -15.60 18.09 -26.08
C LEU A 414 -15.19 18.89 -27.33
N SER A 415 -16.12 19.14 -28.26
CA SER A 415 -15.82 19.76 -29.55
C SER A 415 -15.15 21.14 -29.43
N PRO A 416 -15.58 22.03 -28.52
CA PRO A 416 -14.93 23.33 -28.34
C PRO A 416 -13.46 23.21 -27.92
N MET A 417 -13.14 22.24 -27.06
CA MET A 417 -11.78 21.99 -26.59
C MET A 417 -10.93 21.35 -27.70
N LEU A 418 -11.42 20.27 -28.31
CA LEU A 418 -10.66 19.52 -29.33
C LEU A 418 -10.34 20.38 -30.56
N SER A 419 -11.23 21.32 -30.92
CA SER A 419 -11.01 22.24 -32.04
C SER A 419 -9.74 23.07 -31.89
N LEU A 420 -9.37 23.45 -30.66
CA LEU A 420 -8.15 24.20 -30.36
C LEU A 420 -6.88 23.39 -30.64
N TYR A 421 -6.97 22.06 -30.62
CA TYR A 421 -5.84 21.15 -30.79
C TYR A 421 -5.69 20.59 -32.21
N THR A 422 -6.60 20.90 -33.13
CA THR A 422 -6.58 20.35 -34.50
C THR A 422 -5.28 20.62 -35.27
N GLN A 423 -4.58 21.70 -34.93
CA GLN A 423 -3.28 22.07 -35.51
C GLN A 423 -2.07 21.69 -34.64
N HIS A 424 -2.30 21.08 -33.47
CA HIS A 424 -1.21 20.65 -32.59
C HIS A 424 -0.35 19.59 -33.30
N PRO A 425 0.99 19.69 -33.26
CA PRO A 425 1.88 18.81 -34.04
C PRO A 425 1.66 17.34 -33.70
N VAL A 426 1.51 17.00 -32.42
CA VAL A 426 1.36 15.62 -31.94
C VAL A 426 -0.12 15.21 -31.77
N LEU A 427 -0.97 16.14 -31.31
CA LEU A 427 -2.33 15.83 -30.86
C LEU A 427 -3.38 16.11 -31.94
N GLY A 428 -3.02 16.82 -33.02
CA GLY A 428 -3.96 17.29 -34.03
C GLY A 428 -4.60 16.19 -34.87
N GLY A 429 -3.89 15.07 -35.09
CA GLY A 429 -4.45 13.88 -35.72
C GLY A 429 -5.56 13.26 -34.87
N TRP A 430 -5.30 13.05 -33.59
CA TRP A 430 -6.27 12.51 -32.66
C TRP A 430 -7.45 13.44 -32.41
N ALA A 431 -7.21 14.76 -32.28
CA ALA A 431 -8.28 15.73 -32.09
C ALA A 431 -9.28 15.71 -33.26
N ARG A 432 -8.79 15.63 -34.51
CA ARG A 432 -9.64 15.47 -35.69
C ARG A 432 -10.41 14.15 -35.69
N ARG A 433 -9.78 13.04 -35.29
CA ARG A 433 -10.41 11.73 -35.17
C ARG A 433 -11.56 11.75 -34.16
N LEU A 434 -11.35 12.33 -32.97
CA LEU A 434 -12.37 12.47 -31.94
C LEU A 434 -13.52 13.42 -32.34
N LEU A 435 -13.23 14.43 -33.17
CA LEU A 435 -14.26 15.30 -33.78
C LEU A 435 -15.05 14.60 -34.90
N GLY A 436 -14.81 13.31 -35.17
CA GLY A 436 -15.52 12.54 -36.19
C GLY A 436 -15.05 12.80 -37.62
N ALA A 437 -13.83 13.33 -37.82
CA ALA A 437 -13.25 13.41 -39.15
C ALA A 437 -13.12 12.00 -39.74
N ALA A 438 -13.61 11.83 -40.97
CA ALA A 438 -13.55 10.54 -41.64
C ALA A 438 -12.09 10.06 -41.72
N PRO A 439 -11.84 8.74 -41.54
CA PRO A 439 -10.50 8.17 -41.66
C PRO A 439 -10.06 8.23 -43.14
N GLY A 440 -9.55 9.39 -43.55
CA GLY A 440 -8.86 9.58 -44.83
C GLY A 440 -7.41 9.07 -44.79
N PRO A 441 -6.72 8.98 -45.93
CA PRO A 441 -5.28 8.69 -45.95
C PRO A 441 -4.53 9.81 -45.19
N PRO A 442 -3.58 9.48 -44.29
CA PRO A 442 -2.89 10.50 -43.50
C PRO A 442 -1.79 11.16 -44.33
N THR A 443 -2.19 12.05 -45.24
CA THR A 443 -1.29 12.80 -46.14
C THR A 443 -0.70 14.07 -45.52
N SER A 444 -0.90 14.27 -44.22
CA SER A 444 -0.30 15.37 -43.44
C SER A 444 0.42 14.79 -42.23
N HIS A 445 1.55 15.37 -41.84
CA HIS A 445 2.33 14.92 -40.68
C HIS A 445 1.44 14.83 -39.42
N GLN A 446 0.57 15.81 -39.17
CA GLN A 446 -0.38 15.79 -38.05
C GLN A 446 -1.37 14.61 -38.13
N ALA A 447 -1.80 14.18 -39.32
CA ALA A 447 -2.72 13.05 -39.47
C ALA A 447 -2.00 11.71 -39.31
N ALA A 448 -0.71 11.67 -39.71
CA ALA A 448 0.13 10.49 -39.59
C ALA A 448 0.43 10.14 -38.13
N TRP A 449 0.51 11.12 -37.22
CA TRP A 449 0.71 10.88 -35.78
C TRP A 449 -0.28 9.88 -35.17
N ALA A 450 -1.59 10.03 -35.40
CA ALA A 450 -2.57 9.12 -34.81
C ALA A 450 -2.49 7.70 -35.39
N VAL A 451 -2.07 7.55 -36.65
CA VAL A 451 -1.84 6.24 -37.28
C VAL A 451 -0.54 5.61 -36.77
N LEU A 452 0.50 6.43 -36.58
CA LEU A 452 1.77 6.00 -36.01
C LEU A 452 1.62 5.53 -34.55
N ASP A 453 0.79 6.18 -33.74
CA ASP A 453 0.47 5.71 -32.39
C ASP A 453 -0.22 4.33 -32.42
N ASP A 454 -1.20 4.13 -33.31
CA ASP A 454 -1.88 2.84 -33.47
C ASP A 454 -0.88 1.74 -33.90
N TYR A 455 0.04 2.06 -34.81
CA TYR A 455 1.07 1.13 -35.28
C TYR A 455 2.18 0.89 -34.25
N ALA A 456 2.51 1.88 -33.42
CA ALA A 456 3.44 1.71 -32.31
C ALA A 456 2.92 0.67 -31.31
N LEU A 457 1.62 0.67 -31.01
CA LEU A 457 1.00 -0.36 -30.17
C LEU A 457 1.06 -1.75 -30.78
N LEU A 458 0.89 -1.87 -32.11
CA LEU A 458 1.03 -3.15 -32.81
C LEU A 458 2.48 -3.65 -32.82
N LEU A 459 3.44 -2.73 -33.01
CA LEU A 459 4.87 -3.03 -32.92
C LEU A 459 5.25 -3.55 -31.53
N ASP A 460 4.83 -2.85 -30.47
CA ASP A 460 5.06 -3.24 -29.08
C ASP A 460 4.51 -4.64 -28.78
N ALA A 461 3.37 -4.99 -29.38
CA ALA A 461 2.74 -6.31 -29.23
C ALA A 461 3.31 -7.39 -30.17
N GLY A 462 4.26 -7.05 -31.06
CA GLY A 462 4.79 -7.96 -32.07
C GLY A 462 3.78 -8.39 -33.14
N LEU A 463 2.73 -7.59 -33.37
CA LEU A 463 1.64 -7.87 -34.31
C LEU A 463 1.90 -7.26 -35.70
N ALA A 464 1.25 -7.81 -36.74
CA ALA A 464 1.33 -7.28 -38.12
C ALA A 464 0.60 -5.94 -38.29
N LEU A 465 1.06 -5.12 -39.25
CA LEU A 465 0.29 -3.94 -39.64
C LEU A 465 -1.08 -4.35 -40.26
N PRO A 466 -2.15 -3.54 -40.10
CA PRO A 466 -3.48 -3.92 -40.58
C PRO A 466 -3.53 -3.98 -42.11
N ALA A 467 -3.71 -5.17 -42.69
CA ALA A 467 -3.73 -5.34 -44.15
C ALA A 467 -4.77 -4.45 -44.87
N GLY A 468 -5.90 -4.15 -44.23
CA GLY A 468 -6.94 -3.27 -44.77
C GLY A 468 -6.51 -1.82 -44.96
N ASP A 469 -5.41 -1.39 -44.32
CA ASP A 469 -4.83 -0.07 -44.54
C ASP A 469 -4.05 0.02 -45.86
N GLY A 470 -3.56 -1.12 -46.38
CA GLY A 470 -2.83 -1.16 -47.65
C GLY A 470 -3.65 -0.64 -48.82
N ASP A 471 -4.83 -1.21 -49.05
CA ASP A 471 -5.76 -0.77 -50.11
C ASP A 471 -6.19 0.70 -49.93
N ARG A 472 -6.31 1.14 -48.67
CA ARG A 472 -6.74 2.50 -48.33
C ARG A 472 -5.64 3.54 -48.61
N TYR A 473 -4.38 3.18 -48.42
CA TYR A 473 -3.24 4.11 -48.57
C TYR A 473 -2.54 4.00 -49.92
N ALA A 474 -2.71 2.91 -50.67
CA ALA A 474 -2.12 2.70 -52.00
C ALA A 474 -2.23 3.92 -52.94
N PRO A 475 -3.42 4.53 -53.13
CA PRO A 475 -3.58 5.70 -54.00
C PRO A 475 -2.78 6.95 -53.57
N HIS A 476 -2.30 6.98 -52.33
CA HIS A 476 -1.55 8.08 -51.72
C HIS A 476 -0.22 7.61 -51.11
N ALA A 477 0.34 6.49 -51.58
CA ALA A 477 1.46 5.80 -50.94
C ALA A 477 2.69 6.70 -50.70
N HIS A 478 3.04 7.55 -51.65
CA HIS A 478 4.16 8.48 -51.51
C HIS A 478 3.90 9.55 -50.45
N ASP A 479 2.75 10.24 -50.52
CA ASP A 479 2.36 11.27 -49.57
C ASP A 479 2.22 10.71 -48.15
N PHE A 480 1.72 9.48 -48.04
CA PHE A 480 1.66 8.71 -46.79
C PHE A 480 3.03 8.47 -46.19
N ALA A 481 3.95 7.86 -46.94
CA ALA A 481 5.30 7.55 -46.47
C ALA A 481 6.08 8.82 -46.11
N GLN A 482 5.95 9.87 -46.93
CA GLN A 482 6.56 11.17 -46.68
C GLN A 482 5.97 11.84 -45.42
N ALA A 483 4.65 11.79 -45.23
CA ALA A 483 4.00 12.36 -44.05
C ALA A 483 4.46 11.66 -42.76
N MET A 484 4.60 10.32 -42.78
CA MET A 484 5.13 9.56 -41.63
C MET A 484 6.55 9.95 -41.29
N TRP A 485 7.43 10.02 -42.30
CA TRP A 485 8.82 10.40 -42.10
C TRP A 485 8.97 11.82 -41.53
N LEU A 486 8.19 12.78 -42.04
CA LEU A 486 8.22 14.16 -41.59
C LEU A 486 7.59 14.40 -40.20
N THR A 487 6.97 13.39 -39.58
CA THR A 487 6.37 13.56 -38.24
C THR A 487 7.39 13.79 -37.14
N GLY A 488 8.59 13.20 -37.25
CA GLY A 488 9.53 13.09 -36.14
C GLY A 488 9.07 12.11 -35.04
N HIS A 489 8.10 11.24 -35.32
CA HIS A 489 7.61 10.25 -34.36
C HIS A 489 8.68 9.19 -34.08
N PRO A 490 8.91 8.79 -32.81
CA PRO A 490 9.93 7.80 -32.42
C PRO A 490 9.89 6.47 -33.20
N VAL A 491 8.70 5.93 -33.52
CA VAL A 491 8.56 4.67 -34.26
C VAL A 491 8.48 4.83 -35.79
N ALA A 492 8.55 6.05 -36.34
CA ALA A 492 8.31 6.27 -37.77
C ALA A 492 9.21 5.42 -38.66
N ASP A 493 10.51 5.37 -38.37
CA ASP A 493 11.49 4.59 -39.14
C ASP A 493 11.21 3.08 -39.07
N ALA A 494 10.87 2.57 -37.88
CA ALA A 494 10.53 1.15 -37.67
C ALA A 494 9.27 0.76 -38.45
N VAL A 495 8.25 1.61 -38.43
CA VAL A 495 7.02 1.39 -39.20
C VAL A 495 7.28 1.47 -40.71
N LEU A 496 8.04 2.46 -41.18
CA LEU A 496 8.40 2.59 -42.59
C LEU A 496 9.20 1.39 -43.07
N ALA A 497 10.08 0.81 -42.24
CA ALA A 497 10.79 -0.43 -42.56
C ALA A 497 9.83 -1.61 -42.76
N ARG A 498 8.78 -1.74 -41.95
CA ARG A 498 7.73 -2.77 -42.13
C ARG A 498 6.90 -2.54 -43.37
N CYS A 499 6.54 -1.29 -43.64
CA CYS A 499 5.90 -0.91 -44.90
C CYS A 499 6.78 -1.30 -46.10
N ALA A 500 8.07 -0.99 -46.07
CA ALA A 500 9.05 -1.34 -47.10
C ALA A 500 9.22 -2.86 -47.30
N ALA A 501 8.98 -3.65 -46.25
CA ALA A 501 8.94 -5.11 -46.30
C ALA A 501 7.66 -5.69 -46.94
N GLY A 502 6.68 -4.84 -47.28
CA GLY A 502 5.46 -5.25 -47.98
C GLY A 502 4.24 -5.48 -47.09
N GLU A 503 4.29 -5.16 -45.80
CA GLU A 503 3.17 -5.45 -44.88
C GLU A 503 1.86 -4.72 -45.22
N LEU A 504 1.95 -3.58 -45.92
CA LEU A 504 0.80 -2.82 -46.42
C LEU A 504 0.66 -2.90 -47.96
N GLY A 505 1.31 -3.86 -48.61
CA GLY A 505 1.26 -4.06 -50.06
C GLY A 505 2.37 -3.32 -50.85
N GLU A 506 2.49 -3.68 -52.13
CA GLU A 506 3.61 -3.30 -53.00
C GLU A 506 3.73 -1.79 -53.25
N GLU A 507 2.61 -1.09 -53.45
CA GLU A 507 2.62 0.36 -53.73
C GLU A 507 3.17 1.15 -52.53
N VAL A 508 2.71 0.82 -51.32
CA VAL A 508 3.20 1.40 -50.06
C VAL A 508 4.66 1.01 -49.81
N ALA A 509 5.04 -0.23 -50.11
CA ALA A 509 6.42 -0.69 -49.98
C ALA A 509 7.40 0.03 -50.90
N GLY A 510 6.99 0.31 -52.14
CA GLY A 510 7.78 1.12 -53.08
C GLY A 510 8.02 2.54 -52.56
N ALA A 511 6.96 3.19 -52.07
CA ALA A 511 7.05 4.53 -51.50
C ALA A 511 7.93 4.59 -50.25
N ALA A 512 7.76 3.65 -49.30
CA ALA A 512 8.54 3.61 -48.07
C ALA A 512 10.05 3.41 -48.34
N ARG A 513 10.41 2.51 -49.28
CA ARG A 513 11.81 2.33 -49.71
C ARG A 513 12.41 3.62 -50.26
N SER A 514 11.66 4.32 -51.12
CA SER A 514 12.12 5.57 -51.70
C SER A 514 12.40 6.62 -50.61
N VAL A 515 11.53 6.77 -49.62
CA VAL A 515 11.72 7.73 -48.51
C VAL A 515 12.93 7.36 -47.65
N LEU A 516 13.11 6.09 -47.30
CA LEU A 516 14.26 5.61 -46.51
C LEU A 516 15.60 5.76 -47.26
N GLU A 517 15.62 5.56 -48.58
CA GLU A 517 16.81 5.77 -49.41
C GLU A 517 17.24 7.25 -49.41
N HIS A 518 16.29 8.19 -49.45
CA HIS A 518 16.60 9.63 -49.39
C HIS A 518 17.16 10.06 -48.02
N GLN A 519 16.77 9.41 -46.92
CA GLN A 519 17.28 9.67 -45.57
C GLN A 519 18.77 9.32 -45.45
N LEU A 520 19.19 8.18 -46.01
CA LEU A 520 20.58 7.72 -46.00
C LEU A 520 21.51 8.66 -46.78
N VAL A 521 21.03 9.21 -47.89
CA VAL A 521 21.79 10.18 -48.70
C VAL A 521 21.94 11.51 -47.97
N GLY A 522 20.90 11.99 -47.27
CA GLY A 522 20.97 13.23 -46.48
C GLY A 522 21.95 13.15 -45.29
N GLN A 523 21.93 12.06 -44.53
CA GLN A 523 22.82 11.87 -43.38
C GLN A 523 24.32 11.75 -43.77
N GLN A 524 24.62 11.26 -44.98
CA GLN A 524 25.99 11.21 -45.50
C GLN A 524 26.53 12.59 -45.91
N VAL A 525 25.66 13.55 -46.22
CA VAL A 525 26.04 14.92 -46.62
C VAL A 525 26.26 15.80 -45.39
N ASP A 526 25.54 15.59 -44.29
CA ASP A 526 25.70 16.37 -43.05
C ASP A 526 26.87 15.87 -42.17
N ALA A 527 27.39 14.67 -42.41
CA ALA A 527 28.50 14.06 -41.67
C ALA A 527 29.90 14.26 -42.33
N GLY A 528 29.96 14.89 -43.50
CA GLY A 528 31.19 15.19 -44.24
C GLY A 528 31.43 16.69 -44.34
#